data_AF-A0A316HNF0-F1
#
_entry.id   AF-A0A316HNF0-F1
#
_cell.length_a   1.000
_cell.length_b   1.000
_cell.length_c   1.000
_cell.angle_alpha   90.00
_cell.angle_beta   90.00
_cell.angle_gamma   90.00
#
_symmetry.space_group_name_H-M   'P 1'
#
loop_
_entity.id
_entity.type
_entity.pdbx_description
1 polymer ?
#
loop_
_entity_poly.entity_id
_entity_poly.type
_entity_poly.pdbx_seq_one_letter_code
_entity_poly.pdbx_strand_id
1 'polypeptide(L)'
;MKPGVPAEMTAVRETLGETDVHCVVRGELGSRLHPATKVLCDYLLCDYVAGEARNVDAFENVDVAWVTKSKLGGFIPAEQIYRPVLEALELAAAN
;
A
#
# COMPACT_ATOMS: atom_id res chain seq x y z
N MET A 1 9.03 -6.36 6.24
CA MET A 1 9.72 -5.24 6.90
C MET A 1 11.20 -5.52 7.01
N LYS A 2 12.06 -4.61 6.54
CA LYS A 2 13.52 -4.71 6.72
C LYS A 2 13.84 -4.64 8.24
N PRO A 3 14.68 -5.54 8.81
CA PRO A 3 14.92 -5.57 10.24
C PRO A 3 15.47 -4.25 10.78
N GLY A 4 14.93 -3.78 11.92
CA GLY A 4 15.45 -2.62 12.66
C GLY A 4 15.01 -1.24 12.16
N VAL A 5 14.16 -1.16 11.13
CA VAL A 5 13.60 0.11 10.65
C VAL A 5 12.10 0.18 10.97
N PRO A 6 11.60 1.30 11.52
CA PRO A 6 10.16 1.49 11.77
C PRO A 6 9.32 1.30 10.50
N ALA A 7 8.08 0.79 10.68
CA ALA A 7 7.07 0.62 9.62
C ALA A 7 6.90 1.89 8.80
N GLU A 8 6.66 3.02 9.46
CA GLU A 8 6.39 4.30 8.84
C GLU A 8 7.52 4.78 7.93
N MET A 9 8.75 4.70 8.44
CA MET A 9 9.96 5.10 7.71
C MET A 9 10.23 4.21 6.52
N THR A 10 9.95 2.90 6.65
CA THR A 10 10.10 1.96 5.55
C THR A 10 9.07 2.24 4.47
N ALA A 11 7.79 2.37 4.80
CA ALA A 11 6.74 2.63 3.81
C ALA A 11 6.99 3.90 2.99
N VAL A 12 7.43 5.00 3.62
CA VAL A 12 7.77 6.23 2.88
C VAL A 12 8.94 6.02 1.93
N ARG A 13 9.99 5.30 2.39
CA ARG A 13 11.19 5.06 1.59
C ARG A 13 10.94 4.10 0.43
N GLU A 14 10.24 3.00 0.66
CA GLU A 14 9.89 2.03 -0.40
C GLU A 14 8.94 2.70 -1.39
N THR A 15 7.91 3.43 -0.94
CA THR A 15 7.00 4.15 -1.87
C THR A 15 7.78 5.08 -2.79
N LEU A 16 8.70 5.89 -2.26
CA LEU A 16 9.55 6.75 -3.09
C LEU A 16 10.48 5.95 -4.01
N GLY A 17 11.18 4.97 -3.46
CA GLY A 17 12.20 4.19 -4.17
C GLY A 17 11.64 3.32 -5.29
N GLU A 18 10.39 2.85 -5.14
CA GLU A 18 9.74 1.97 -6.11
C GLU A 18 8.89 2.74 -7.12
N THR A 19 8.32 3.89 -6.73
CA THR A 19 7.26 4.57 -7.52
C THR A 19 7.50 6.03 -7.86
N ASP A 20 8.58 6.66 -7.36
CA ASP A 20 8.85 8.10 -7.45
C ASP A 20 7.78 9.01 -6.77
N VAL A 21 6.91 8.41 -5.95
CA VAL A 21 5.88 9.12 -5.22
C VAL A 21 6.36 9.49 -3.83
N HIS A 22 6.25 10.78 -3.50
CA HIS A 22 6.43 11.27 -2.15
C HIS A 22 5.12 11.19 -1.37
N CYS A 23 5.16 10.56 -0.20
CA CYS A 23 4.03 10.45 0.71
C CYS A 23 4.45 10.70 2.16
N VAL A 24 3.46 10.96 3.01
CA VAL A 24 3.62 11.00 4.47
C VAL A 24 2.63 10.05 5.12
N VAL A 25 3.03 9.38 6.19
CA VAL A 25 2.13 8.49 6.93
C VAL A 25 1.12 9.34 7.68
N ARG A 26 -0.17 9.07 7.44
CA ARG A 26 -1.30 9.63 8.18
C ARG A 26 -1.61 8.80 9.43
N GLY A 27 -1.46 7.48 9.35
CA GLY A 27 -1.64 6.59 10.49
C GLY A 27 -1.59 5.11 10.14
N GLU A 28 -1.57 4.28 11.17
CA GLU A 28 -1.57 2.83 11.04
C GLU A 28 -2.99 2.27 10.90
N LEU A 29 -3.19 1.34 9.98
CA LEU A 29 -4.43 0.58 9.82
C LEU A 29 -4.38 -0.78 10.55
N GLY A 30 -3.19 -1.16 11.03
CA GLY A 30 -2.92 -2.42 11.72
C GLY A 30 -2.03 -3.36 10.91
N SER A 31 -1.87 -4.58 11.42
CA SER A 31 -0.96 -5.57 10.85
C SER A 31 -1.65 -6.92 10.70
N ARG A 32 -1.23 -7.72 9.72
CA ARG A 32 -1.65 -9.12 9.60
C ARG A 32 -0.57 -10.00 9.03
N LEU A 33 -0.67 -11.29 9.32
CA LEU A 33 0.02 -12.30 8.53
C LEU A 33 -0.66 -12.40 7.16
N HIS A 34 0.06 -12.10 6.08
CA HIS A 34 -0.50 -12.13 4.74
C HIS A 34 -1.01 -13.55 4.40
N PRO A 35 -2.27 -13.72 3.95
CA PRO A 35 -2.89 -15.04 3.85
C PRO A 35 -2.16 -15.98 2.89
N ALA A 36 -1.59 -15.45 1.80
CA ALA A 36 -0.88 -16.25 0.80
C ALA A 36 0.60 -16.48 1.14
N THR A 37 1.33 -15.41 1.47
CA THR A 37 2.80 -15.44 1.61
C THR A 37 3.26 -15.74 3.05
N LYS A 38 2.36 -15.64 4.03
CA LYS A 38 2.66 -15.77 5.46
C LYS A 38 3.71 -14.77 5.97
N VAL A 39 3.93 -13.69 5.24
CA VAL A 39 4.77 -12.56 5.70
C VAL A 39 3.94 -11.68 6.62
N LEU A 40 4.51 -11.23 7.73
CA LEU A 40 3.88 -10.21 8.57
C LEU A 40 3.93 -8.86 7.84
N CYS A 41 2.76 -8.28 7.58
CA CYS A 41 2.60 -7.01 6.88
C CYS A 41 1.98 -5.97 7.81
N ASP A 42 2.62 -4.80 7.88
CA ASP A 42 2.07 -3.60 8.50
C ASP A 42 1.40 -2.75 7.41
N TYR A 43 0.18 -2.28 7.67
CA TYR A 43 -0.60 -1.49 6.72
C TYR A 43 -0.69 -0.04 7.20
N LEU A 44 -0.24 0.88 6.35
CA LEU A 44 -0.15 2.30 6.67
C LEU A 44 -0.99 3.10 5.68
N LEU A 45 -1.78 4.03 6.18
CA LEU A 45 -2.48 5.00 5.37
C LEU A 45 -1.57 6.21 5.17
N CYS A 46 -1.33 6.58 3.92
CA CYS A 46 -0.44 7.69 3.57
C CYS A 46 -1.17 8.76 2.77
N ASP A 47 -0.78 10.02 2.98
CA ASP A 47 -1.18 11.16 2.16
C ASP A 47 -0.15 11.40 1.05
N TYR A 48 -0.63 11.61 -0.17
CA TYR A 48 0.20 12.03 -1.30
C TYR A 48 0.73 13.45 -1.08
N VAL A 49 2.01 13.67 -1.38
CA VAL A 49 2.67 14.97 -1.27
C VAL A 49 3.09 15.50 -2.63
N ALA A 50 3.81 14.70 -3.42
CA ALA A 50 4.39 15.12 -4.70
C ALA A 50 4.87 13.92 -5.54
N GLY A 51 5.31 14.18 -6.76
CA GLY A 51 5.89 13.19 -7.68
C GLY A 51 4.91 12.67 -8.71
N GLU A 52 5.44 11.99 -9.72
CA GLU A 52 4.67 11.31 -10.76
C GLU A 52 4.91 9.82 -10.65
N ALA A 53 3.85 9.01 -10.68
CA ALA A 53 4.00 7.56 -10.55
C ALA A 53 4.80 7.01 -11.73
N ARG A 54 6.00 6.47 -11.44
CA ARG A 54 6.91 5.86 -12.41
C ARG A 54 7.51 4.61 -11.79
N ASN A 55 7.63 3.53 -12.56
CA ASN A 55 8.25 2.30 -12.05
C ASN A 55 9.76 2.53 -11.93
N VAL A 56 10.23 2.84 -10.72
CA VAL A 56 11.64 3.11 -10.42
C VAL A 56 12.38 1.83 -10.07
N ASP A 57 11.68 0.80 -9.59
CA ASP A 57 12.24 -0.51 -9.27
C ASP A 57 11.66 -1.62 -10.15
N ALA A 58 12.18 -1.71 -11.38
CA ALA A 58 11.76 -2.73 -12.34
C ALA A 58 12.18 -4.17 -11.98
N PHE A 59 13.00 -4.36 -10.94
CA PHE A 59 13.36 -5.69 -10.45
C PHE A 59 12.28 -6.26 -9.52
N GLU A 60 11.66 -5.40 -8.72
CA GLU A 60 10.58 -5.79 -7.80
C GLU A 60 9.17 -5.60 -8.40
N ASN A 61 8.97 -4.56 -9.23
CA ASN A 61 7.67 -4.20 -9.78
C ASN A 61 7.62 -4.32 -11.32
N VAL A 62 6.48 -4.77 -11.84
CA VAL A 62 6.23 -4.80 -13.30
C VAL A 62 5.80 -3.42 -13.81
N ASP A 63 4.93 -2.73 -13.08
CA ASP A 63 4.38 -1.43 -13.47
C ASP A 63 3.82 -0.67 -12.26
N VAL A 64 3.55 0.63 -12.42
CA VAL A 64 2.87 1.47 -11.43
C VAL A 64 1.89 2.41 -12.12
N ALA A 65 0.71 2.61 -11.50
CA ALA A 65 -0.29 3.52 -12.01
C ALA A 65 -1.14 4.14 -10.89
N TRP A 66 -1.54 5.39 -11.09
CA TRP A 66 -2.64 5.98 -10.35
C TRP A 66 -3.97 5.41 -10.83
N VAL A 67 -4.80 4.92 -9.91
CA VAL A 67 -6.11 4.34 -10.23
C VAL A 67 -7.21 4.89 -9.35
N THR A 68 -8.43 4.94 -9.88
CA THR A 68 -9.61 5.26 -9.06
C THR A 68 -9.93 4.09 -8.13
N LYS A 69 -10.49 4.38 -6.95
CA LYS A 69 -10.94 3.36 -5.97
C LYS A 69 -11.78 2.25 -6.63
N SER A 70 -12.65 2.60 -7.57
CA SER A 70 -13.51 1.67 -8.32
C SER A 70 -12.77 0.65 -9.18
N LYS A 71 -11.52 0.91 -9.59
CA LYS A 71 -10.71 0.00 -10.40
C LYS A 71 -9.91 -1.00 -9.56
N LEU A 72 -9.78 -0.78 -8.25
CA LEU A 72 -8.94 -1.60 -7.36
C LEU A 72 -9.30 -3.08 -7.42
N GLY A 73 -10.59 -3.40 -7.42
CA GLY A 73 -11.11 -4.78 -7.50
C GLY A 73 -10.72 -5.53 -8.79
N GLY A 74 -10.35 -4.80 -9.85
CA GLY A 74 -9.85 -5.39 -11.10
C GLY A 74 -8.37 -5.82 -11.02
N PHE A 75 -7.61 -5.31 -10.05
CA PHE A 75 -6.22 -5.67 -9.82
C PHE A 75 -6.08 -6.69 -8.69
N ILE A 76 -6.84 -6.51 -7.60
CA ILE A 76 -6.81 -7.38 -6.43
C ILE A 76 -8.26 -7.70 -6.06
N PRO A 77 -8.66 -8.98 -6.00
CA PRO A 77 -9.99 -9.35 -5.54
C PRO A 77 -10.26 -8.79 -4.14
N ALA A 78 -11.46 -8.22 -3.92
CA ALA A 78 -11.78 -7.49 -2.70
C ALA A 78 -11.60 -8.32 -1.43
N GLU A 79 -11.92 -9.62 -1.49
CA GLU A 79 -11.76 -10.59 -0.41
C GLU A 79 -10.31 -10.84 0.02
N GLN A 80 -9.33 -10.45 -0.82
CA GLN A 80 -7.89 -10.56 -0.51
C GLN A 80 -7.31 -9.26 0.07
N ILE A 81 -8.03 -8.15 -0.05
CA ILE A 81 -7.62 -6.85 0.47
C ILE A 81 -7.88 -6.82 1.99
N TYR A 82 -6.98 -6.18 2.74
CA TYR A 82 -7.21 -6.02 4.17
C TYR A 82 -8.49 -5.24 4.44
N ARG A 83 -9.35 -5.76 5.32
CA ARG A 83 -10.60 -5.05 5.65
C ARG A 83 -10.36 -3.60 6.11
N PRO A 84 -9.40 -3.28 7.00
CA PRO A 84 -9.06 -1.89 7.32
C PRO A 84 -8.63 -1.02 6.12
N VAL A 85 -8.01 -1.60 5.09
CA VAL A 85 -7.69 -0.88 3.84
C VAL A 85 -8.97 -0.58 3.06
N LEU A 86 -9.90 -1.54 2.96
CA LEU A 86 -11.21 -1.30 2.32
C LEU A 86 -12.02 -0.24 3.07
N GLU A 87 -12.00 -0.25 4.40
CA GLU A 87 -12.68 0.75 5.24
C GLU A 87 -12.05 2.14 5.05
N ALA A 88 -10.72 2.26 5.07
CA ALA A 88 -10.02 3.53 4.83
C ALA A 88 -10.26 4.07 3.41
N LEU A 89 -10.48 3.19 2.42
CA LEU A 89 -10.84 3.56 1.07
C LEU A 89 -12.36 3.76 0.87
N GLU A 90 -13.19 3.55 1.89
CA GLU A 90 -14.66 3.64 1.81
C GLU A 90 -15.26 2.65 0.79
N LEU A 91 -14.62 1.48 0.66
CA LEU A 91 -15.02 0.38 -0.24
C LEU A 91 -15.58 -0.83 0.50
N ALA A 92 -15.59 -0.81 1.84
CA ALA A 92 -16.23 -1.85 2.62
C ALA A 92 -17.75 -1.80 2.40
N ALA A 93 -18.36 -2.95 2.10
CA ALA A 93 -19.81 -3.06 2.05
C ALA A 93 -20.42 -2.67 3.41
N ALA A 94 -21.53 -1.94 3.39
CA ALA A 94 -22.32 -1.73 4.60
C ALA A 94 -22.81 -3.10 5.09
N ASN A 95 -22.50 -3.42 6.36
CA ASN A 95 -22.96 -4.66 7.00
C ASN A 95 -24.49 -4.68 7.11
#